data_AF-A0A6A6ELE1-F1
#
_entry.id   AF-A0A6A6ELE1-F1
#
_cell.length_a   1.000
_cell.length_b   1.000
_cell.length_c   1.000
_cell.angle_alpha   90.00
_cell.angle_beta   90.00
_cell.angle_gamma   90.00
#
_symmetry.space_group_name_H-M   'P 1'
#
loop_
_entity.id
_entity.type
_entity.pdbx_description
1 polymer ?
#
loop_
_entity_poly.entity_id
_entity_poly.type
_entity_poly.pdbx_seq_one_letter_code
_entity_poly.pdbx_strand_id
1 'polypeptide(L)'
;PQYSQPICTALQIALVELLKSFELIPSAVICHPSGEISAAYAAGALSHESACQVAYFRGVHAGDLASSVSYRGSMMAYITSEMKIKVACINSPRSITFSREEGDITYVQTILNGKRIFAASCKLVFAYHSPQM
;
A
#
# COMPACT_ATOMS: atom_id res chain seq x y z
N PRO A 1 -2.76 7.34 8.38
CA PRO A 1 -1.82 7.73 7.30
C PRO A 1 -0.76 8.72 7.77
N GLN A 2 -1.19 9.80 8.46
CA GLN A 2 -0.32 10.85 9.00
C GLN A 2 0.89 10.31 9.77
N TYR A 3 0.66 9.40 10.72
CA TYR A 3 1.76 8.78 11.47
C TYR A 3 2.25 7.48 10.84
N SER A 4 1.32 6.65 10.33
CA SER A 4 1.68 5.31 9.86
C SER A 4 2.62 5.32 8.66
N GLN A 5 2.47 6.24 7.70
CA GLN A 5 3.36 6.32 6.55
C GLN A 5 4.81 6.73 6.91
N PRO A 6 5.05 7.84 7.64
CA PRO A 6 6.41 8.22 8.02
C PRO A 6 7.05 7.19 8.95
N ILE A 7 6.32 6.62 9.91
CA ILE A 7 6.87 5.60 10.82
C ILE A 7 7.30 4.35 10.04
N CYS A 8 6.44 3.83 9.15
CA CYS A 8 6.80 2.66 8.34
C CYS A 8 7.99 2.96 7.41
N THR A 9 8.05 4.15 6.82
CA THR A 9 9.17 4.54 5.94
C THR A 9 10.47 4.64 6.74
N ALA A 10 10.45 5.26 7.92
CA ALA A 10 11.61 5.37 8.80
C ALA A 10 12.12 3.99 9.22
N LEU A 11 11.23 3.06 9.57
CA LEU A 11 11.60 1.68 9.90
C LEU A 11 12.25 0.96 8.71
N GLN A 12 11.69 1.11 7.50
CA GLN A 12 12.26 0.52 6.29
C GLN A 12 13.65 1.09 5.96
N ILE A 13 13.83 2.41 6.10
CA ILE A 13 15.14 3.07 5.95
C ILE A 13 16.13 2.54 6.98
N ALA A 14 15.73 2.39 8.24
CA ALA A 14 16.59 1.82 9.28
C ALA A 14 17.03 0.38 8.96
N LEU A 15 16.15 -0.43 8.37
CA LEU A 15 16.51 -1.77 7.90
C LEU A 15 17.52 -1.74 6.75
N VAL A 16 17.38 -0.78 5.82
CA VAL A 16 18.36 -0.57 4.74
C VAL A 16 19.73 -0.19 5.30
N GLU A 17 19.78 0.73 6.26
CA GLU A 17 21.02 1.14 6.93
C GLU A 17 21.65 0.00 7.72
N LEU A 18 20.83 -0.83 8.39
CA LEU A 18 21.31 -2.03 9.06
C LEU A 18 21.98 -3.00 8.08
N LEU A 19 21.37 -3.24 6.91
CA LEU A 19 21.98 -4.10 5.89
C LEU A 19 23.29 -3.52 5.35
N LYS A 20 23.36 -2.20 5.12
CA LYS A 20 24.62 -1.53 4.73
C LYS A 20 25.70 -1.64 5.78
N SER A 21 25.35 -1.66 7.07
CA SER A 21 26.32 -1.86 8.16
C SER A 21 26.97 -3.24 8.13
N PHE A 22 26.35 -4.21 7.46
CA PHE A 22 26.94 -5.52 7.15
C PHE A 22 27.64 -5.57 5.79
N GLU A 23 27.91 -4.40 5.19
CA GLU A 23 28.51 -4.25 3.86
C GLU A 23 27.67 -4.90 2.72
N LEU A 24 26.38 -5.10 2.96
CA LEU A 24 25.46 -5.64 1.96
C LEU A 24 24.95 -4.52 1.04
N ILE A 25 25.27 -4.63 -0.25
CA ILE A 25 24.83 -3.70 -1.28
C ILE A 25 23.80 -4.42 -2.17
N PRO A 26 22.56 -3.92 -2.27
CA PRO A 26 21.54 -4.55 -3.11
C PRO A 26 21.90 -4.39 -4.59
N SER A 27 21.89 -5.50 -5.34
CA SER A 27 22.05 -5.48 -6.80
C SER A 27 20.78 -5.00 -7.52
N ALA A 28 19.62 -5.08 -6.87
CA ALA A 28 18.33 -4.59 -7.36
C ALA A 28 17.41 -4.25 -6.18
N VAL A 29 16.48 -3.33 -6.39
CA VAL A 29 15.48 -2.92 -5.40
C VAL A 29 14.09 -2.99 -6.03
N ILE A 30 13.14 -3.61 -5.32
CA ILE A 30 11.73 -3.71 -5.72
C ILE A 30 10.88 -3.33 -4.50
N CYS A 31 9.77 -2.64 -4.72
CA CYS A 31 8.83 -2.28 -3.67
C CYS A 31 7.41 -2.76 -3.95
N HIS A 32 6.64 -2.88 -2.87
CA HIS A 32 5.19 -2.97 -2.86
C HIS A 32 4.65 -1.65 -2.26
N PRO A 33 3.54 -1.08 -2.73
CA PRO A 33 3.32 0.36 -2.88
C PRO A 33 3.75 1.30 -1.74
N SER A 34 3.49 0.94 -0.48
CA SER A 34 3.88 1.80 0.65
C SER A 34 5.40 1.93 0.80
N GLY A 35 6.18 0.98 0.26
CA GLY A 35 7.64 0.95 0.29
C GLY A 35 8.35 1.71 -0.83
N GLU A 36 7.65 2.43 -1.71
CA GLU A 36 8.31 3.19 -2.81
C GLU A 36 9.36 4.19 -2.30
N ILE A 37 9.06 4.89 -1.19
CA ILE A 37 9.96 5.92 -0.65
C ILE A 37 11.26 5.30 -0.13
N SER A 38 11.16 4.20 0.62
CA SER A 38 12.32 3.49 1.15
C SER A 38 13.09 2.75 0.06
N ALA A 39 12.42 2.28 -1.00
CA ALA A 39 13.09 1.72 -2.17
C ALA A 39 13.85 2.77 -2.97
N ALA A 40 13.29 3.96 -3.17
CA ALA A 40 13.99 5.08 -3.80
C ALA A 40 15.22 5.50 -2.99
N TYR A 41 15.13 5.49 -1.66
CA TYR A 41 16.28 5.67 -0.78
C TYR A 41 17.33 4.55 -0.93
N ALA A 42 16.90 3.29 -0.90
CA ALA A 42 17.80 2.13 -1.06
C ALA A 42 18.52 2.10 -2.41
N ALA A 43 17.85 2.59 -3.47
CA ALA A 43 18.42 2.74 -4.80
C ALA A 43 19.31 3.99 -4.96
N GLY A 44 19.41 4.84 -3.94
CA GLY A 44 20.20 6.08 -3.98
C GLY A 44 19.53 7.24 -4.74
N ALA A 45 18.26 7.11 -5.14
CA ALA A 45 17.51 8.16 -5.84
C ALA A 45 17.02 9.26 -4.90
N LEU A 46 16.88 8.96 -3.60
CA LEU A 46 16.57 9.94 -2.56
C LEU A 46 17.66 9.94 -1.48
N SER A 47 18.01 11.12 -0.98
CA SER A 47 18.78 11.25 0.25
C SER A 47 17.94 10.81 1.46
N HIS A 48 18.60 10.55 2.60
CA HIS A 48 17.90 10.23 3.85
C HIS A 48 16.90 11.35 4.23
N GLU A 49 17.36 12.61 4.15
CA GLU A 49 16.53 13.78 4.47
C GLU A 49 15.33 13.90 3.53
N SER A 50 15.54 13.77 2.22
CA SER A 50 14.46 13.85 1.22
C SER A 50 13.46 12.71 1.40
N ALA A 51 13.91 11.49 1.68
CA ALA A 51 13.02 10.36 1.94
C ALA A 51 12.13 10.61 3.18
N CYS A 52 12.71 11.14 4.27
CA CYS A 52 11.98 11.54 5.47
C CYS A 52 10.96 12.66 5.19
N GLN A 53 11.34 13.69 4.44
CA GLN A 53 10.44 14.78 4.06
C GLN A 53 9.26 14.29 3.21
N VAL A 54 9.52 13.48 2.18
CA VAL A 54 8.47 12.91 1.32
C VAL A 54 7.51 12.06 2.15
N ALA A 55 8.02 11.22 3.05
CA ALA A 55 7.18 10.39 3.91
C ALA A 55 6.31 11.22 4.86
N TYR A 56 6.86 12.30 5.41
CA TYR A 56 6.14 13.22 6.27
C TYR A 56 5.00 13.92 5.52
N PHE A 57 5.29 14.62 4.42
CA PHE A 57 4.29 15.38 3.67
C PHE A 57 3.21 14.46 3.07
N ARG A 58 3.60 13.30 2.54
CA ARG A 58 2.63 12.30 2.05
C ARG A 58 1.73 11.79 3.17
N GLY A 59 2.29 11.57 4.36
CA GLY A 59 1.54 11.21 5.56
C GLY A 59 0.51 12.28 5.92
N VAL A 60 0.95 13.54 6.06
CA VAL A 60 0.12 14.70 6.42
C VAL A 60 -1.03 14.85 5.44
N HIS A 61 -0.75 14.97 4.14
CA HIS A 61 -1.80 15.16 3.13
C HIS A 61 -2.75 13.97 3.02
N ALA A 62 -2.25 12.75 3.18
CA ALA A 62 -3.12 11.58 3.25
C ALA A 62 -3.99 11.55 4.53
N GLY A 63 -3.52 12.15 5.63
CA GLY A 63 -4.29 12.36 6.85
C GLY A 63 -5.37 13.42 6.69
N ASP A 64 -5.04 14.53 6.05
CA ASP A 64 -5.99 15.62 5.74
C ASP A 64 -7.11 15.09 4.84
N LEU A 65 -6.74 14.40 3.75
CA LEU A 65 -7.69 13.78 2.83
C LEU A 65 -8.61 12.78 3.54
N ALA A 66 -8.05 11.95 4.43
CA ALA A 66 -8.80 10.98 5.22
C ALA A 66 -9.81 11.66 6.17
N SER A 67 -9.54 12.89 6.60
CA SER A 67 -10.42 13.67 7.47
C SER A 67 -11.50 14.43 6.69
N SER A 68 -11.27 14.68 5.40
CA SER A 68 -12.20 15.43 4.54
C SER A 68 -13.19 14.55 3.75
N VAL A 69 -12.95 13.25 3.60
CA VAL A 69 -13.86 12.35 2.88
C VAL A 69 -15.03 11.89 3.77
N SER A 70 -16.23 11.85 3.19
CA SER A 70 -17.48 11.42 3.86
C SER A 70 -17.74 9.91 3.82
N TYR A 71 -16.87 9.14 3.15
CA TYR A 71 -17.02 7.68 2.98
C TYR A 71 -15.74 6.95 3.41
N ARG A 72 -15.88 5.66 3.76
CA ARG A 72 -14.77 4.75 4.08
C ARG A 72 -14.44 3.89 2.87
N GLY A 73 -13.17 3.88 2.48
CA GLY A 73 -12.68 2.98 1.44
C GLY A 73 -12.04 1.72 2.03
N SER A 74 -12.05 0.63 1.27
CA SER A 74 -11.48 -0.65 1.68
C SER A 74 -10.76 -1.31 0.50
N MET A 75 -9.74 -2.11 0.81
CA MET A 75 -9.03 -2.92 -0.18
C MET A 75 -9.25 -4.40 0.13
N MET A 76 -9.38 -5.22 -0.90
CA MET A 76 -9.49 -6.67 -0.73
C MET A 76 -8.55 -7.40 -1.67
N ALA A 77 -7.76 -8.29 -1.10
CA ALA A 77 -6.95 -9.24 -1.83
C ALA A 77 -7.78 -10.49 -2.15
N TYR A 78 -7.67 -10.97 -3.38
CA TYR A 78 -8.50 -12.03 -3.93
C TYR A 78 -7.77 -12.84 -5.01
N ILE A 79 -8.14 -14.11 -5.15
CA ILE A 79 -7.56 -15.08 -6.09
C ILE A 79 -8.53 -15.32 -7.28
N THR A 80 -8.54 -14.48 -8.33
CA THR A 80 -9.01 -14.88 -9.68
C THR A 80 -8.75 -13.82 -10.77
N SER A 81 -8.99 -14.18 -12.05
CA SER A 81 -8.86 -13.35 -13.26
C SER A 81 -10.17 -12.78 -13.84
N GLU A 82 -11.33 -13.04 -13.22
CA GLU A 82 -12.64 -12.99 -13.89
C GLU A 82 -13.58 -11.83 -13.48
N MET A 83 -13.17 -10.91 -12.61
CA MET A 83 -14.04 -9.80 -12.20
C MET A 83 -13.61 -8.47 -12.82
N LYS A 84 -14.56 -7.76 -13.45
CA LYS A 84 -14.42 -6.37 -13.95
C LYS A 84 -14.43 -5.36 -12.80
N ILE A 85 -13.53 -5.51 -11.83
CA ILE A 85 -13.30 -4.57 -10.73
C ILE A 85 -11.98 -3.86 -11.00
N LYS A 86 -11.88 -2.57 -10.68
CA LYS A 86 -10.62 -1.83 -10.85
C LYS A 86 -9.55 -2.44 -9.94
N VAL A 87 -8.51 -2.99 -10.55
CA VAL A 87 -7.36 -3.59 -9.86
C VAL A 87 -6.51 -2.48 -9.26
N ALA A 88 -6.21 -2.61 -7.97
CA ALA A 88 -5.39 -1.68 -7.21
C ALA A 88 -3.93 -2.16 -7.13
N CYS A 89 -3.73 -3.46 -6.92
CA CYS A 89 -2.40 -4.09 -6.92
C CYS A 89 -2.48 -5.49 -7.54
N ILE A 90 -1.44 -5.89 -8.27
CA ILE A 90 -1.25 -7.29 -8.69
C ILE A 90 -0.12 -7.85 -7.84
N ASN A 91 -0.43 -8.72 -6.88
CA ASN A 91 0.56 -9.33 -5.99
C ASN A 91 1.19 -10.58 -6.62
N SER A 92 0.40 -11.33 -7.41
CA SER A 92 0.84 -12.49 -8.18
C SER A 92 -0.17 -12.83 -9.28
N PRO A 93 0.12 -13.77 -10.20
CA PRO A 93 -0.85 -14.24 -11.20
C PRO A 93 -2.16 -14.79 -10.60
N ARG A 94 -2.14 -15.13 -9.32
CA ARG A 94 -3.30 -15.67 -8.58
C ARG A 94 -3.66 -14.83 -7.36
N SER A 95 -3.13 -13.61 -7.22
CA SER A 95 -3.44 -12.74 -6.09
C SER A 95 -3.48 -11.30 -6.54
N ILE A 96 -4.68 -10.74 -6.57
CA ILE A 96 -4.94 -9.35 -6.95
C ILE A 96 -5.60 -8.63 -5.78
N THR A 97 -5.20 -7.40 -5.54
CA THR A 97 -5.88 -6.49 -4.62
C THR A 97 -6.73 -5.52 -5.44
N PHE A 98 -7.99 -5.35 -5.08
CA PHE A 98 -8.84 -4.29 -5.62
C PHE A 98 -9.30 -3.36 -4.51
N SER A 99 -9.72 -2.16 -4.91
CA SER A 99 -9.95 -1.04 -3.99
C SER A 99 -11.23 -0.31 -4.39
N ARG A 100 -12.17 -0.24 -3.45
CA ARG A 100 -13.52 0.32 -3.62
C ARG A 100 -14.06 0.82 -2.28
N GLU A 101 -15.29 1.33 -2.28
CA GLU A 101 -16.01 1.64 -1.05
C GLU A 101 -16.22 0.37 -0.20
N GLU A 102 -16.29 0.52 1.12
CA GLU A 102 -16.44 -0.59 2.06
C GLU A 102 -17.66 -1.48 1.77
N GLY A 103 -18.78 -0.89 1.33
CA GLY A 103 -19.99 -1.62 0.92
C GLY A 103 -19.74 -2.55 -0.26
N ASP A 104 -19.08 -2.06 -1.32
CA ASP A 104 -18.72 -2.84 -2.50
C ASP A 104 -17.78 -4.01 -2.13
N ILE A 105 -16.77 -3.75 -1.29
CA ILE A 105 -15.84 -4.79 -0.85
C ILE A 105 -16.56 -5.90 -0.07
N THR A 106 -17.48 -5.52 0.83
CA THR A 106 -18.26 -6.47 1.63
C THR A 106 -19.19 -7.32 0.75
N TYR A 107 -19.83 -6.69 -0.24
CA TYR A 107 -20.67 -7.39 -1.21
C TYR A 107 -19.87 -8.42 -2.01
N VAL A 108 -18.71 -8.01 -2.54
CA VAL A 108 -17.85 -8.92 -3.29
C VAL A 108 -17.32 -10.04 -2.39
N GLN A 109 -16.93 -9.75 -1.15
CA GLN A 109 -16.45 -10.78 -0.22
C GLN A 109 -17.50 -11.86 0.02
N THR A 110 -18.78 -11.47 0.12
CA THR A 110 -19.91 -12.40 0.27
C THR A 110 -20.03 -13.34 -0.94
N ILE A 111 -19.94 -12.82 -2.16
CA ILE A 111 -19.99 -13.63 -3.39
C ILE A 111 -18.83 -14.63 -3.44
N LEU A 112 -17.63 -14.18 -3.09
CA LEU A 112 -16.42 -14.99 -3.15
C LEU A 112 -16.40 -16.10 -2.09
N ASN A 113 -16.86 -15.79 -0.89
CA ASN A 113 -17.06 -16.78 0.17
C ASN A 113 -18.08 -17.85 -0.26
N GLY A 114 -19.18 -17.45 -0.91
CA GLY A 114 -20.16 -18.38 -1.48
C GLY A 114 -19.57 -19.32 -2.54
N LYS A 115 -18.55 -18.86 -3.28
CA LYS A 115 -17.79 -19.67 -4.25
C LYS A 115 -16.60 -20.43 -3.63
N ARG A 116 -16.39 -20.35 -2.32
CA ARG A 116 -15.23 -20.92 -1.60
C ARG A 116 -13.88 -20.41 -2.12
N ILE A 117 -13.84 -19.17 -2.61
CA ILE A 117 -12.61 -18.55 -3.09
C ILE A 117 -12.10 -17.61 -1.99
N PHE A 118 -10.82 -17.77 -1.64
CA PHE A 118 -10.20 -16.98 -0.59
C PHE A 118 -10.20 -15.49 -0.92
N ALA A 119 -10.71 -14.68 0.01
CA ALA A 119 -10.78 -13.23 -0.08
C ALA A 119 -10.52 -12.60 1.29
N ALA A 120 -9.47 -11.79 1.40
CA ALA A 120 -9.06 -11.14 2.63
C ALA A 120 -9.21 -9.62 2.48
N SER A 121 -10.13 -9.04 3.24
CA SER A 121 -10.33 -7.59 3.31
C SER A 121 -9.33 -6.95 4.27
N CYS A 122 -8.78 -5.82 3.86
CA CYS A 122 -7.91 -4.97 4.67
C CYS A 122 -8.70 -3.73 5.06
N LYS A 123 -8.97 -3.56 6.36
CA LYS A 123 -9.64 -2.37 6.88
C LYS A 123 -8.69 -1.18 6.76
N LEU A 124 -9.01 -0.28 5.86
CA LEU A 124 -8.25 0.92 5.59
C LEU A 124 -9.15 2.13 5.80
N VAL A 125 -8.53 3.30 5.94
CA VAL A 125 -9.28 4.55 6.08
C VAL A 125 -9.80 5.01 4.71
N PHE A 126 -9.14 4.59 3.63
CA PHE A 126 -9.52 4.90 2.25
C PHE A 126 -9.06 3.83 1.28
N ALA A 127 -9.65 3.88 0.08
CA ALA A 127 -9.39 3.00 -1.03
C ALA A 127 -8.12 3.46 -1.76
N TYR A 128 -6.93 2.96 -1.34
CA TYR A 128 -5.69 3.30 -2.04
C TYR A 128 -5.71 2.80 -3.50
N HIS A 129 -5.03 3.50 -4.40
CA HIS A 129 -4.91 3.17 -5.84
C HIS A 129 -6.25 3.09 -6.58
N SER A 130 -7.25 3.85 -6.12
CA SER A 130 -8.54 4.01 -6.80
C SER A 130 -8.70 5.46 -7.30
N PRO A 131 -9.71 5.79 -8.13
CA PRO A 131 -9.97 7.17 -8.60
C PRO A 131 -10.37 8.15 -7.48
N GLN A 132 -10.55 7.64 -6.27
CA GLN A 132 -10.96 8.40 -5.09
C GLN A 132 -9.77 9.06 -4.36
N MET A 133 -8.55 8.67 -4.74
CA MET A 133 -7.27 9.26 -4.34
C MET A 133 -6.78 10.21 -5.43
#